data_AF-A0A5Q0GXC7-F1
#
_entry.id   AF-A0A5Q0GXC7-F1
#
_cell.length_a   1.000
_cell.length_b   1.000
_cell.length_c   1.000
_cell.angle_alpha   90.00
_cell.angle_beta   90.00
_cell.angle_gamma   90.00
#
_symmetry.space_group_name_H-M   'P 1'
#
loop_
_entity.id
_entity.type
_entity.pdbx_description
1 polymer ?
#
loop_
_entity_poly.entity_id
_entity_poly.type
_entity_poly.pdbx_seq_one_letter_code
_entity_poly.pdbx_strand_id
1 'polypeptide(L)'
;MSAPATTARSTSAATIAALTATAVLAVANAITFLVLAGQPNPGMAAISAFPVIAAVLLWRRSRIAPAVTASVAALVVFSRPTGLSFDLVRPADVPPFTTAVALVLAAGVAVAAALVLQLRGGAGGRLVVLGGGGALGAALAALLVVVWPQADDTGSLTDRQVAALPTVDMTNFKFSPAQLRVGSGQPVAFRFTNETDDDHTFTITDLGVDIEVPSGRTRVAVVDAEPGQYAVHCAAGDHEEKGMVGRLTVVDGALDAAAGAASGQEHTGGHHHG
;
A
#
# COMPACT_ATOMS: atom_id res chain seq x y z
N MET A 1 -8.62 -38.80 -51.70
CA MET A 1 -8.60 -38.60 -50.23
C MET A 1 -8.08 -37.22 -49.96
N SER A 2 -8.96 -36.25 -49.68
CA SER A 2 -8.57 -34.89 -49.33
C SER A 2 -8.26 -34.82 -47.84
N ALA A 3 -7.06 -34.38 -47.47
CA ALA A 3 -6.68 -34.20 -46.07
C ALA A 3 -7.59 -33.17 -45.40
N PRO A 4 -8.02 -33.38 -44.13
CA PRO A 4 -8.81 -32.39 -43.42
C PRO A 4 -7.97 -31.14 -43.19
N ALA A 5 -8.44 -30.00 -43.67
CA ALA A 5 -7.84 -28.71 -43.41
C ALA A 5 -7.82 -28.45 -41.90
N THR A 6 -6.63 -28.41 -41.31
CA THR A 6 -6.40 -27.94 -39.94
C THR A 6 -6.69 -26.45 -39.89
N THR A 7 -7.95 -26.08 -39.64
CA THR A 7 -8.31 -24.69 -39.35
C THR A 7 -7.63 -24.28 -38.04
N ALA A 8 -6.55 -23.51 -38.13
CA ALA A 8 -5.91 -22.90 -36.98
C ALA A 8 -6.94 -22.05 -36.23
N ARG A 9 -7.30 -22.47 -35.02
CA ARG A 9 -8.31 -21.78 -34.21
C ARG A 9 -7.72 -20.42 -33.77
N SER A 10 -8.21 -19.34 -34.37
CA SER A 10 -7.76 -17.98 -34.06
C SER A 10 -8.07 -17.63 -32.60
N THR A 11 -7.15 -16.92 -31.95
CA THR A 11 -7.27 -16.53 -30.54
C THR A 11 -8.27 -15.38 -30.43
N SER A 12 -9.26 -15.51 -29.53
CA SER A 12 -10.30 -14.47 -29.39
C SER A 12 -9.71 -13.17 -28.82
N ALA A 13 -10.35 -12.04 -29.13
CA ALA A 13 -10.00 -10.75 -28.55
C ALA A 13 -10.05 -10.73 -27.02
N ALA A 14 -11.02 -11.42 -26.42
CA ALA A 14 -11.14 -11.55 -24.97
C ALA A 14 -9.99 -12.36 -24.36
N THR A 15 -9.53 -13.42 -25.04
CA THR A 15 -8.36 -14.20 -24.61
C THR A 15 -7.08 -13.36 -24.66
N ILE A 16 -6.90 -12.56 -25.72
CA ILE A 16 -5.75 -11.65 -25.83
C ILE A 16 -5.80 -10.60 -24.71
N ALA A 17 -6.95 -9.95 -24.51
CA ALA A 17 -7.12 -8.96 -23.45
C ALA A 17 -6.89 -9.54 -22.05
N ALA A 18 -7.42 -10.72 -21.75
CA ALA A 18 -7.20 -11.42 -20.49
C ALA A 18 -5.71 -11.72 -20.26
N LEU A 19 -5.02 -12.25 -21.27
CA LEU A 19 -3.57 -12.54 -21.19
C LEU A 19 -2.76 -11.26 -20.94
N THR A 20 -3.00 -10.21 -21.74
CA THR A 20 -2.26 -8.95 -21.61
C THR A 20 -2.53 -8.29 -20.26
N ALA A 21 -3.79 -8.20 -19.83
CA ALA A 21 -4.16 -7.62 -18.55
C ALA A 21 -3.57 -8.41 -17.38
N THR A 22 -3.61 -9.74 -17.43
CA THR A 22 -3.01 -10.58 -16.38
C THR A 22 -1.49 -10.44 -16.33
N ALA A 23 -0.83 -10.27 -17.48
CA ALA A 23 0.61 -10.00 -17.51
C ALA A 23 0.97 -8.63 -16.94
N VAL A 24 0.20 -7.58 -17.28
CA VAL A 24 0.37 -6.23 -16.68
C VAL A 24 0.14 -6.29 -15.18
N LEU A 25 -0.91 -6.99 -14.73
CA LEU A 25 -1.20 -7.22 -13.32
C LEU A 25 -0.01 -7.89 -12.61
N ALA A 26 0.58 -8.93 -13.21
CA ALA A 26 1.77 -9.61 -12.68
C ALA A 26 2.95 -8.66 -12.51
N VAL A 27 3.25 -7.88 -13.55
CA VAL A 27 4.38 -6.95 -13.57
C VAL A 27 4.18 -5.82 -12.58
N ALA A 28 3.02 -5.17 -12.56
CA ALA A 28 2.72 -4.09 -11.62
C ALA A 28 2.78 -4.57 -10.17
N ASN A 29 2.28 -5.79 -9.89
CA ASN A 29 2.39 -6.38 -8.56
C ASN A 29 3.85 -6.67 -8.18
N ALA A 30 4.64 -7.22 -9.10
CA ALA A 30 6.06 -7.47 -8.85
C ALA A 30 6.86 -6.18 -8.63
N ILE A 31 6.61 -5.12 -9.41
CA ILE A 31 7.21 -3.79 -9.21
C ILE A 31 6.89 -3.28 -7.81
N THR A 32 5.64 -3.44 -7.36
CA THR A 32 5.25 -3.01 -6.01
C THR A 32 6.14 -3.65 -4.95
N PHE A 33 6.31 -4.98 -4.97
CA PHE A 33 7.03 -5.68 -3.90
C PHE A 33 8.55 -5.74 -4.03
N LEU A 34 9.09 -5.62 -5.25
CA LEU A 34 10.53 -5.75 -5.51
C LEU A 34 11.23 -4.41 -5.67
N VAL A 35 10.49 -3.34 -5.96
CA VAL A 35 11.07 -2.02 -6.28
C VAL A 35 10.51 -0.93 -5.37
N LEU A 36 9.19 -0.96 -5.11
CA LEU A 36 8.53 0.11 -4.35
C LEU A 36 8.33 -0.20 -2.86
N ALA A 37 8.52 -1.44 -2.44
CA ALA A 37 8.53 -1.81 -1.03
C ALA A 37 9.89 -1.47 -0.43
N GLY A 38 9.90 -0.96 0.81
CA GLY A 38 11.11 -0.53 1.50
C GLY A 38 12.13 -1.65 1.72
N GLN A 39 11.64 -2.89 1.86
CA GLN A 39 12.45 -4.11 1.90
C GLN A 39 11.81 -5.22 1.04
N PRO A 40 12.59 -6.16 0.49
CA PRO A 40 12.05 -7.28 -0.27
C PRO A 40 11.22 -8.21 0.63
N ASN A 41 9.90 -8.24 0.44
CA ASN A 41 9.01 -9.18 1.13
C ASN A 41 8.90 -10.49 0.32
N PRO A 42 9.57 -11.60 0.70
CA PRO A 42 9.51 -12.85 -0.07
C PRO A 42 8.11 -13.47 -0.07
N GLY A 43 7.33 -13.27 1.00
CA GLY A 43 5.96 -13.76 1.12
C GLY A 43 5.02 -13.06 0.13
N MET A 44 5.07 -11.73 0.11
CA MET A 44 4.24 -10.95 -0.83
C MET A 44 4.76 -11.03 -2.26
N ALA A 45 6.07 -11.19 -2.47
CA ALA A 45 6.63 -11.48 -3.78
C ALA A 45 6.08 -12.80 -4.36
N ALA A 46 5.84 -13.82 -3.52
CA ALA A 46 5.25 -15.08 -3.94
C ALA A 46 3.82 -14.91 -4.51
N ILE A 47 3.05 -13.92 -4.05
CA ILE A 47 1.71 -13.60 -4.59
C ILE A 47 1.81 -13.20 -6.08
N SER A 48 2.95 -12.63 -6.51
CA SER A 48 3.19 -12.29 -7.92
C SER A 48 3.27 -13.51 -8.84
N ALA A 49 3.42 -14.73 -8.30
CA ALA A 49 3.34 -15.96 -9.08
C ALA A 49 1.90 -16.27 -9.53
N PHE A 50 0.86 -15.85 -8.78
CA PHE A 50 -0.52 -16.20 -9.12
C PHE A 50 -0.99 -15.62 -10.46
N PRO A 51 -0.75 -14.33 -10.77
CA PRO A 51 -1.03 -13.80 -12.11
C PRO A 51 -0.28 -14.53 -13.22
N VAL A 52 0.97 -14.93 -12.99
CA VAL A 52 1.75 -15.71 -13.97
C VAL A 52 1.09 -17.07 -14.22
N ILE A 53 0.67 -17.77 -13.16
CA ILE A 53 -0.05 -19.04 -13.27
C ILE A 53 -1.36 -18.85 -14.04
N ALA A 54 -2.14 -17.81 -13.74
CA ALA A 54 -3.37 -17.48 -14.46
C ALA A 54 -3.11 -17.23 -15.96
N ALA A 55 -2.05 -16.49 -16.29
CA ALA A 55 -1.64 -16.25 -17.68
C ALA A 55 -1.24 -17.56 -18.40
N VAL A 56 -0.50 -18.46 -17.74
CA VAL A 56 -0.15 -19.78 -18.30
C VAL A 56 -1.40 -20.63 -18.54
N LEU A 57 -2.38 -20.61 -17.64
CA LEU A 57 -3.64 -21.34 -17.82
C LEU A 57 -4.46 -20.79 -18.99
N LEU A 58 -4.51 -19.47 -19.15
CA LEU A 58 -5.14 -18.81 -20.31
C LEU A 58 -4.43 -19.19 -21.61
N TRP A 59 -3.09 -19.19 -21.62
CA TRP A 59 -2.28 -19.57 -22.77
C TRP A 59 -2.48 -21.04 -23.17
N ARG A 60 -2.56 -21.95 -22.18
CA ARG A 60 -2.91 -23.37 -22.37
C ARG A 60 -4.39 -23.60 -22.69
N ARG A 61 -5.22 -22.55 -22.73
CA ARG A 61 -6.66 -22.59 -22.98
C ARG A 61 -7.39 -23.54 -22.01
N SER A 62 -6.96 -23.55 -20.75
CA SER A 62 -7.61 -24.35 -19.71
C SER A 62 -9.04 -23.87 -19.46
N ARG A 63 -9.96 -24.81 -19.18
CA ARG A 63 -11.37 -24.51 -18.92
C ARG A 63 -11.59 -23.69 -17.64
N ILE A 64 -10.69 -23.83 -16.66
CA ILE A 64 -10.75 -23.09 -15.39
C ILE A 64 -10.09 -21.71 -15.47
N ALA A 65 -9.37 -21.41 -16.55
CA ALA A 65 -8.53 -20.22 -16.65
C ALA A 65 -9.29 -18.90 -16.40
N PRO A 66 -10.52 -18.70 -16.93
CA PRO A 66 -11.25 -17.46 -16.67
C PRO A 66 -11.61 -17.27 -15.19
N ALA A 67 -12.11 -18.31 -14.53
CA ALA A 67 -12.44 -18.26 -13.10
C ALA A 67 -11.18 -17.94 -12.27
N VAL A 68 -10.07 -18.64 -12.53
CA VAL A 68 -8.80 -18.38 -11.85
C VAL A 68 -8.33 -16.96 -12.09
N THR A 69 -8.45 -16.44 -13.32
CA THR A 69 -8.04 -15.06 -13.67
C THR A 69 -8.81 -14.03 -12.85
N ALA A 70 -10.14 -14.16 -12.76
CA ALA A 70 -10.97 -13.24 -11.98
C ALA A 70 -10.63 -13.31 -10.47
N SER A 71 -10.46 -14.52 -9.92
CA SER A 71 -10.08 -14.72 -8.52
C SER A 71 -8.71 -14.15 -8.20
N VAL A 72 -7.73 -14.35 -9.08
CA VAL A 72 -6.37 -13.80 -8.91
C VAL A 72 -6.36 -12.28 -9.02
N ALA A 73 -7.11 -11.70 -9.96
CA ALA A 73 -7.26 -10.25 -10.06
C ALA A 73 -7.85 -9.64 -8.79
N ALA A 74 -8.88 -10.27 -8.22
CA ALA A 74 -9.44 -9.86 -6.93
C ALA A 74 -8.42 -10.03 -5.79
N LEU A 75 -7.75 -11.18 -5.70
CA LEU A 75 -6.75 -11.45 -4.66
C LEU A 75 -5.64 -10.38 -4.65
N VAL A 76 -5.09 -10.03 -5.81
CA VAL A 76 -4.01 -9.02 -5.93
C VAL A 76 -4.45 -7.64 -5.47
N VAL A 77 -5.72 -7.26 -5.70
CA VAL A 77 -6.23 -5.96 -5.25
C VAL A 77 -6.56 -5.97 -3.76
N PHE A 78 -7.28 -6.99 -3.30
CA PHE A 78 -7.81 -7.04 -1.94
C PHE A 78 -6.83 -7.58 -0.89
N SER A 79 -5.65 -8.06 -1.29
CA SER A 79 -4.59 -8.39 -0.34
C SER A 79 -3.86 -7.16 0.23
N ARG A 80 -4.06 -5.97 -0.35
CA ARG A 80 -3.39 -4.72 0.08
C ARG A 80 -4.23 -3.46 -0.18
N PRO A 81 -5.50 -3.42 0.28
CA PRO A 81 -6.44 -2.38 -0.12
C PRO A 81 -6.00 -0.98 0.31
N THR A 82 -5.41 -0.86 1.49
CA THR A 82 -4.93 0.40 2.08
C THR A 82 -3.73 0.95 1.33
N GLY A 83 -2.73 0.11 1.02
CA GLY A 83 -1.58 0.51 0.18
C GLY A 83 -1.98 0.97 -1.22
N LEU A 84 -2.97 0.32 -1.86
CA LEU A 84 -3.50 0.79 -3.14
C LEU A 84 -4.27 2.12 -3.02
N SER A 85 -5.12 2.26 -2.00
CA SER A 85 -5.80 3.53 -1.73
C SER A 85 -4.80 4.66 -1.48
N PHE A 86 -3.74 4.36 -0.71
CA PHE A 86 -2.66 5.29 -0.41
C PHE A 86 -1.98 5.79 -1.69
N ASP A 87 -1.57 4.89 -2.58
CA ASP A 87 -0.89 5.27 -3.81
C ASP A 87 -1.83 6.05 -4.77
N LEU A 88 -3.12 5.72 -4.80
CA LEU A 88 -4.10 6.33 -5.71
C LEU A 88 -4.44 7.79 -5.38
N VAL A 89 -4.31 8.22 -4.13
CA VAL A 89 -4.61 9.61 -3.73
C VAL A 89 -3.40 10.54 -3.78
N ARG A 90 -2.20 10.03 -4.13
CA ARG A 90 -0.93 10.78 -4.19
C ARG A 90 -0.34 10.83 -5.61
N PRO A 91 -0.96 11.55 -6.56
CA PRO A 91 -0.49 11.60 -7.95
C PRO A 91 0.89 12.25 -8.13
N ALA A 92 1.37 13.00 -7.13
CA ALA A 92 2.72 13.55 -7.11
C ALA A 92 3.81 12.46 -6.95
N ASP A 93 3.48 11.34 -6.27
CA ASP A 93 4.34 10.17 -6.14
C ASP A 93 4.20 9.28 -7.38
N VAL A 94 4.80 9.73 -8.48
CA VAL A 94 4.56 9.16 -9.82
C VAL A 94 4.74 7.64 -9.89
N PRO A 95 5.84 7.03 -9.39
CA PRO A 95 6.03 5.58 -9.54
C PRO A 95 4.98 4.75 -8.79
N PRO A 96 4.69 5.00 -7.49
CA PRO A 96 3.59 4.34 -6.80
C PRO A 96 2.22 4.57 -7.45
N PHE A 97 1.88 5.83 -7.75
CA PHE A 97 0.58 6.19 -8.33
C PHE A 97 0.33 5.48 -9.66
N THR A 98 1.26 5.58 -10.61
CA THR A 98 1.12 4.95 -11.94
C THR A 98 1.06 3.43 -11.85
N THR A 99 1.80 2.82 -10.92
CA THR A 99 1.77 1.38 -10.67
C THR A 99 0.41 0.95 -10.11
N ALA A 100 -0.14 1.68 -9.16
CA ALA A 100 -1.46 1.41 -8.59
C ALA A 100 -2.58 1.56 -9.64
N VAL A 101 -2.54 2.62 -10.46
CA VAL A 101 -3.48 2.81 -11.57
C VAL A 101 -3.39 1.66 -12.57
N ALA A 102 -2.18 1.28 -13.00
CA ALA A 102 -1.98 0.18 -13.93
C ALA A 102 -2.53 -1.15 -13.38
N LEU A 103 -2.29 -1.41 -12.10
CA LEU A 103 -2.75 -2.61 -11.42
C LEU A 103 -4.29 -2.69 -11.36
N VAL A 104 -4.95 -1.62 -10.91
CA VAL A 104 -6.41 -1.62 -10.75
C VAL A 104 -7.13 -1.64 -12.10
N LEU A 105 -6.61 -0.94 -13.11
CA LEU A 105 -7.14 -1.02 -14.47
C LEU A 105 -6.93 -2.41 -15.09
N ALA A 106 -5.75 -3.00 -14.91
CA ALA A 106 -5.47 -4.36 -15.38
C ALA A 106 -6.38 -5.39 -14.69
N ALA A 107 -6.62 -5.26 -13.39
CA ALA A 107 -7.57 -6.10 -12.66
C ALA A 107 -9.00 -5.97 -13.23
N GLY A 108 -9.47 -4.74 -13.47
CA GLY A 108 -10.77 -4.49 -14.10
C GLY A 108 -10.91 -5.14 -15.49
N VAL A 109 -9.90 -4.97 -16.35
CA VAL A 109 -9.88 -5.60 -17.68
C VAL A 109 -9.79 -7.13 -17.60
N ALA A 110 -9.00 -7.68 -16.68
CA ALA A 110 -8.88 -9.12 -16.48
C ALA A 110 -10.20 -9.74 -16.02
N VAL A 111 -10.91 -9.11 -15.08
CA VAL A 111 -12.22 -9.54 -14.60
C VAL A 111 -13.27 -9.45 -15.70
N ALA A 112 -13.34 -8.34 -16.43
CA ALA A 112 -14.28 -8.17 -17.55
C ALA A 112 -14.04 -9.22 -18.66
N ALA A 113 -12.78 -9.43 -19.04
CA ALA A 113 -12.41 -10.43 -20.04
C ALA A 113 -12.73 -11.85 -19.57
N ALA A 114 -12.45 -12.18 -18.31
CA ALA A 114 -12.78 -13.47 -17.71
C ALA A 114 -14.29 -13.72 -17.73
N LEU A 115 -15.11 -12.72 -17.38
CA LEU A 115 -16.56 -12.83 -17.39
C LEU A 115 -17.10 -13.10 -18.80
N VAL A 116 -16.60 -12.38 -19.82
CA VAL A 116 -16.96 -12.62 -21.23
C VAL A 116 -16.64 -14.05 -21.65
N LEU A 117 -15.48 -14.58 -21.26
CA LEU A 117 -15.08 -15.96 -21.56
C LEU A 117 -15.98 -17.00 -20.87
N GLN A 118 -16.44 -16.73 -19.64
CA GLN A 118 -17.32 -17.65 -18.88
C GLN A 118 -18.75 -17.67 -19.40
N LEU A 119 -19.30 -16.50 -19.73
CA LEU A 119 -20.70 -16.36 -20.16
C LEU A 119 -20.94 -16.84 -21.60
N ARG A 120 -19.92 -17.37 -22.30
CA ARG A 120 -19.98 -17.81 -23.72
C ARG A 120 -20.57 -16.74 -24.65
N GLY A 121 -20.43 -15.47 -24.28
CA GLY A 121 -21.09 -14.34 -24.95
C GLY A 121 -20.53 -14.12 -26.36
N GLY A 122 -21.44 -13.98 -27.33
CA GLY A 122 -21.14 -13.76 -28.74
C GLY A 122 -20.29 -12.52 -29.02
N ALA A 123 -19.91 -12.38 -30.29
CA ALA A 123 -18.99 -11.37 -30.81
C ALA A 123 -19.39 -9.91 -30.49
N GLY A 124 -19.02 -9.45 -29.30
CA GLY A 124 -18.75 -8.05 -28.95
C GLY A 124 -17.43 -8.07 -28.19
N GLY A 125 -16.29 -7.97 -28.86
CA GLY A 125 -15.80 -6.78 -29.55
C GLY A 125 -14.88 -6.09 -28.56
N ARG A 126 -13.59 -5.91 -28.89
CA ARG A 126 -12.54 -5.37 -27.99
C ARG A 126 -12.99 -4.16 -27.15
N LEU A 127 -13.92 -3.35 -27.67
CA LEU A 127 -14.58 -2.23 -26.98
C LEU A 127 -15.27 -2.62 -25.66
N VAL A 128 -15.98 -3.76 -25.60
CA VAL A 128 -16.70 -4.18 -24.38
C VAL A 128 -15.70 -4.58 -23.29
N VAL A 129 -14.63 -5.29 -23.68
CA VAL A 129 -13.61 -5.74 -22.73
C VAL A 129 -12.72 -4.60 -22.26
N LEU A 130 -12.25 -3.74 -23.17
CA LEU A 130 -11.37 -2.62 -22.82
C LEU A 130 -12.14 -1.45 -22.19
N GLY A 131 -13.27 -1.07 -22.77
CA GLY A 131 -14.11 0.02 -22.25
C GLY A 131 -14.81 -0.38 -20.94
N GLY A 132 -15.45 -1.55 -20.92
CA GLY A 132 -16.08 -2.08 -19.70
C GLY A 132 -15.07 -2.44 -18.61
N GLY A 133 -13.93 -3.02 -19.01
CA GLY A 133 -12.84 -3.32 -18.08
C GLY A 133 -12.18 -2.08 -17.49
N GLY A 134 -11.96 -1.04 -18.30
CA GLY A 134 -11.47 0.25 -17.84
C GLY A 134 -12.44 0.93 -16.88
N ALA A 135 -13.74 0.92 -17.19
CA ALA A 135 -14.77 1.44 -16.28
C ALA A 135 -14.83 0.65 -14.96
N LEU A 136 -14.69 -0.67 -15.01
CA LEU A 136 -14.63 -1.51 -13.81
C LEU A 136 -13.39 -1.21 -12.96
N GLY A 137 -12.22 -1.03 -13.60
CA GLY A 137 -11.01 -0.61 -12.91
C GLY A 137 -11.16 0.76 -12.25
N ALA A 138 -11.70 1.75 -12.96
CA ALA A 138 -11.94 3.07 -12.38
C ALA A 138 -12.94 3.02 -11.20
N ALA A 139 -14.02 2.23 -11.32
CA ALA A 139 -14.97 2.03 -10.23
C ALA A 139 -14.32 1.34 -9.02
N LEU A 140 -13.43 0.37 -9.25
CA LEU A 140 -12.66 -0.29 -8.19
C LEU A 140 -11.68 0.68 -7.51
N ALA A 141 -11.00 1.54 -8.26
CA ALA A 141 -10.15 2.59 -7.69
C ALA A 141 -10.95 3.54 -6.80
N ALA A 142 -12.11 4.01 -7.28
CA ALA A 142 -13.01 4.84 -6.48
C ALA A 142 -13.50 4.12 -5.21
N LEU A 143 -13.85 2.83 -5.32
CA LEU A 143 -14.27 2.01 -4.18
C LEU A 143 -13.15 1.90 -3.14
N LEU A 144 -11.91 1.62 -3.56
CA LEU A 144 -10.76 1.52 -2.65
C LEU A 144 -10.57 2.82 -1.86
N VAL A 145 -10.62 3.97 -2.54
CA VAL A 145 -10.48 5.29 -1.91
C VAL A 145 -11.60 5.59 -0.92
N VAL A 146 -12.84 5.18 -1.22
CA VAL A 146 -14.00 5.42 -0.35
C VAL A 146 -14.03 4.49 0.86
N VAL A 147 -13.72 3.21 0.66
CA VAL A 147 -13.83 2.18 1.72
C VAL A 147 -12.61 2.19 2.65
N TRP A 148 -11.42 2.46 2.11
CA TRP A 148 -10.18 2.58 2.88
C TRP A 148 -9.58 3.98 2.68
N PRO A 149 -10.17 5.03 3.27
CA PRO A 149 -9.67 6.38 3.10
C PRO A 149 -8.25 6.52 3.65
N GLN A 150 -7.34 7.05 2.83
CA GLN A 150 -5.93 7.27 3.19
C GLN A 150 -5.56 8.74 3.01
N ALA A 151 -6.11 9.61 3.88
CA ALA A 151 -5.99 11.06 3.81
C ALA A 151 -4.55 11.53 3.50
N ASP A 152 -4.44 12.51 2.61
CA ASP A 152 -3.18 13.15 2.23
C ASP A 152 -3.13 14.57 2.79
N ASP A 153 -2.47 14.72 3.93
CA ASP A 153 -2.37 16.00 4.63
C ASP A 153 -1.20 16.86 4.09
N THR A 154 -0.38 16.33 3.17
CA THR A 154 0.82 17.01 2.65
C THR A 154 0.48 18.30 1.89
N GLY A 155 -0.63 18.33 1.16
CA GLY A 155 -1.03 19.47 0.31
C GLY A 155 -1.36 20.75 1.09
N SER A 156 -1.48 20.67 2.42
CA SER A 156 -1.70 21.84 3.30
C SER A 156 -0.39 22.52 3.72
N LEU A 157 0.77 21.92 3.44
CA LEU A 157 2.07 22.32 3.93
C LEU A 157 3.05 22.62 2.78
N THR A 158 3.92 23.60 2.98
CA THR A 158 5.09 23.81 2.10
C THR A 158 6.19 22.78 2.38
N ASP A 159 7.08 22.52 1.42
CA ASP A 159 8.22 21.60 1.60
C ASP A 159 9.05 21.90 2.85
N ARG A 160 9.24 23.19 3.17
CA ARG A 160 9.96 23.60 4.39
C ARG A 160 9.21 23.24 5.66
N GLN A 161 7.89 23.35 5.66
CA GLN A 161 7.06 22.94 6.79
C GLN A 161 7.09 21.42 6.95
N VAL A 162 6.97 20.67 5.85
CA VAL A 162 7.08 19.21 5.85
C VAL A 162 8.45 18.75 6.36
N ALA A 163 9.52 19.42 5.95
CA ALA A 163 10.89 19.12 6.38
C ALA A 163 11.09 19.33 7.89
N ALA A 164 10.37 20.29 8.49
CA ALA A 164 10.47 20.64 9.90
C ALA A 164 9.50 19.86 10.82
N LEU A 165 8.66 18.97 10.27
CA LEU A 165 7.74 18.17 11.08
C LEU A 165 8.50 17.23 12.03
N PRO A 166 7.98 16.98 13.25
CA PRO A 166 8.39 15.86 14.06
C PRO A 166 8.27 14.55 13.26
N THR A 167 9.32 13.74 13.30
CA THR A 167 9.37 12.47 12.56
C THR A 167 9.13 11.28 13.47
N VAL A 168 8.47 10.27 12.93
CA VAL A 168 8.32 8.95 13.56
C VAL A 168 8.73 7.90 12.54
N ASP A 169 9.90 7.31 12.74
CA ASP A 169 10.33 6.18 11.93
C ASP A 169 9.75 4.89 12.53
N MET A 170 9.12 4.10 11.67
CA MET A 170 8.43 2.86 12.00
C MET A 170 9.27 1.74 11.41
N THR A 171 9.86 0.94 12.29
CA THR A 171 10.65 -0.25 11.93
C THR A 171 10.08 -1.48 12.62
N ASN A 172 10.59 -2.67 12.30
CA ASN A 172 10.04 -3.92 12.81
C ASN A 172 9.87 -3.90 14.33
N PHE A 173 8.60 -3.88 14.74
CA PHE A 173 8.14 -3.85 16.12
C PHE A 173 8.61 -2.63 16.95
N LYS A 174 8.90 -1.48 16.31
CA LYS A 174 9.48 -0.33 17.00
C LYS A 174 9.12 1.02 16.37
N PHE A 175 8.86 2.00 17.23
CA PHE A 175 8.85 3.43 16.89
C PHE A 175 10.18 4.11 17.24
N SER A 176 10.62 5.04 16.40
CA SER A 176 11.78 5.90 16.66
C SER A 176 11.44 7.36 16.35
N PRO A 177 11.43 8.26 17.37
CA PRO A 177 11.59 7.96 18.79
C PRO A 177 10.34 7.24 19.36
N ALA A 178 10.56 6.33 20.32
CA ALA A 178 9.45 5.69 21.04
C ALA A 178 8.76 6.64 22.04
N GLN A 179 9.42 7.72 22.43
CA GLN A 179 8.85 8.77 23.27
C GLN A 179 8.82 10.08 22.49
N LEU A 180 7.63 10.46 22.05
CA LEU A 180 7.37 11.70 21.35
C LEU A 180 6.93 12.75 22.35
N ARG A 181 7.51 13.95 22.21
CA ARG A 181 7.09 15.10 23.00
C ARG A 181 6.87 16.26 22.03
N VAL A 182 5.68 16.84 22.08
CA VAL A 182 5.25 17.96 21.23
C VAL A 182 4.60 19.04 22.08
N GLY A 183 4.67 20.29 21.63
CA GLY A 183 4.06 21.43 22.30
C GLY A 183 2.59 21.57 21.91
N SER A 184 1.79 22.19 22.77
CA SER A 184 0.38 22.44 22.48
C SER A 184 0.27 23.62 21.51
N GLY A 185 -0.27 23.30 20.35
CA GLY A 185 -0.46 24.18 19.19
C GLY A 185 -1.32 23.45 18.16
N GLN A 186 -2.32 22.72 18.65
CA GLN A 186 -3.13 21.77 17.90
C GLN A 186 -3.75 22.38 16.64
N PRO A 187 -3.84 21.62 15.53
CA PRO A 187 -3.36 20.25 15.34
C PRO A 187 -1.82 20.10 15.14
N VAL A 188 -1.22 18.99 15.59
CA VAL A 188 0.20 18.68 15.31
C VAL A 188 0.32 17.74 14.11
N ALA A 189 1.00 18.20 13.05
CA ALA A 189 1.37 17.35 11.91
C ALA A 189 2.65 16.57 12.21
N PHE A 190 2.67 15.28 11.86
CA PHE A 190 3.81 14.39 11.98
C PHE A 190 4.19 13.85 10.61
N ARG A 191 5.48 13.56 10.41
CA ARG A 191 5.96 12.79 9.26
C ARG A 191 6.33 11.39 9.71
N PHE A 192 5.56 10.40 9.28
CA PHE A 192 5.80 9.00 9.55
C PHE A 192 6.55 8.35 8.39
N THR A 193 7.59 7.59 8.68
CA THR A 193 8.36 6.85 7.67
C THR A 193 8.27 5.36 7.99
N ASN A 194 7.76 4.57 7.06
CA ASN A 194 7.82 3.11 7.14
C ASN A 194 8.74 2.58 6.05
N GLU A 195 9.94 2.13 6.44
CA GLU A 195 10.92 1.55 5.52
C GLU A 195 10.91 0.01 5.50
N THR A 196 9.98 -0.62 6.22
CA THR A 196 9.89 -2.08 6.33
C THR A 196 8.98 -2.68 5.27
N ASP A 197 8.93 -4.01 5.24
CA ASP A 197 8.07 -4.78 4.36
C ASP A 197 6.68 -5.11 4.94
N ASP A 198 6.40 -4.65 6.16
CA ASP A 198 5.12 -4.79 6.86
C ASP A 198 4.44 -3.43 6.98
N ASP A 199 3.11 -3.42 6.98
CA ASP A 199 2.34 -2.21 7.28
C ASP A 199 2.44 -1.91 8.79
N HIS A 200 2.48 -0.62 9.14
CA HIS A 200 2.54 -0.18 10.52
C HIS A 200 1.46 0.86 10.80
N THR A 201 0.94 0.86 12.02
CA THR A 201 0.03 1.92 12.48
C THR A 201 0.65 2.72 13.61
N PHE A 202 0.28 3.99 13.69
CA PHE A 202 0.45 4.82 14.88
C PHE A 202 -0.95 5.00 15.49
N THR A 203 -1.25 4.17 16.49
CA THR A 203 -2.59 4.06 17.06
C THR A 203 -2.62 4.60 18.49
N ILE A 204 -3.56 5.50 18.77
CA ILE A 204 -3.88 5.99 20.12
C ILE A 204 -5.36 5.70 20.38
N THR A 205 -5.64 4.59 21.08
CA THR A 205 -7.01 4.10 21.33
C THR A 205 -7.88 5.16 22.02
N ASP A 206 -7.33 5.84 23.03
CA ASP A 206 -8.06 6.83 23.83
C ASP A 206 -8.53 8.05 23.01
N LEU A 207 -7.88 8.31 21.86
CA LEU A 207 -8.21 9.41 20.96
C LEU A 207 -8.91 8.93 19.67
N GLY A 208 -9.06 7.62 19.47
CA GLY A 208 -9.55 7.06 18.21
C GLY A 208 -8.64 7.37 17.00
N VAL A 209 -7.36 7.66 17.25
CA VAL A 209 -6.37 7.92 16.20
C VAL A 209 -5.82 6.58 15.72
N ASP A 210 -5.87 6.36 14.42
CA ASP A 210 -5.26 5.20 13.76
C ASP A 210 -4.64 5.62 12.42
N ILE A 211 -3.33 5.85 12.44
CA ILE A 211 -2.59 6.31 11.26
C ILE A 211 -1.81 5.14 10.70
N GLU A 212 -2.37 4.51 9.67
CA GLU A 212 -1.68 3.48 8.91
C GLU A 212 -0.65 4.08 7.94
N VAL A 213 0.54 3.47 7.89
CA VAL A 213 1.61 3.82 6.97
C VAL A 213 2.03 2.54 6.26
N PRO A 214 1.64 2.37 4.99
CA PRO A 214 1.95 1.17 4.25
C PRO A 214 3.46 0.95 4.10
N SER A 215 3.85 -0.31 3.86
CA SER A 215 5.24 -0.69 3.60
C SER A 215 5.92 0.21 2.55
N GLY A 216 7.13 0.69 2.86
CA GLY A 216 7.92 1.54 1.98
C GLY A 216 7.31 2.91 1.67
N ARG A 217 6.45 3.44 2.56
CA ARG A 217 5.81 4.75 2.37
C ARG A 217 6.20 5.73 3.46
N THR A 218 6.10 7.00 3.11
CA THR A 218 6.11 8.12 4.05
C THR A 218 4.73 8.76 4.05
N ARG A 219 4.17 9.01 5.23
CA ARG A 219 2.87 9.66 5.39
C ARG A 219 3.02 10.89 6.27
N VAL A 220 2.48 12.02 5.82
CA VAL A 220 2.18 13.12 6.73
C VAL A 220 0.75 12.94 7.23
N ALA A 221 0.58 13.00 8.54
CA ALA A 221 -0.73 12.94 9.16
C ALA A 221 -0.82 13.86 10.37
N VAL A 222 -2.02 14.39 10.58
CA VAL A 222 -2.34 15.25 11.71
C VAL A 222 -2.85 14.43 12.90
N VAL A 223 -2.34 14.73 14.09
CA VAL A 223 -2.87 14.25 15.37
C VAL A 223 -3.41 15.44 16.15
N ASP A 224 -4.70 15.41 16.45
CA ASP A 224 -5.36 16.38 17.33
C ASP A 224 -5.47 15.77 18.74
N ALA A 225 -4.79 16.38 19.71
CA ALA A 225 -4.68 15.86 21.07
C ALA A 225 -4.55 16.99 22.10
N GLU A 226 -5.35 16.96 23.16
CA GLU A 226 -5.16 17.90 24.26
C GLU A 226 -3.82 17.68 24.99
N PRO A 227 -3.33 18.65 25.78
CA PRO A 227 -2.19 18.45 26.67
C PRO A 227 -2.39 17.20 27.54
N GLY A 228 -1.41 16.29 27.52
CA GLY A 228 -1.57 14.97 28.12
C GLY A 228 -0.49 13.97 27.72
N GLN A 229 -0.59 12.76 28.27
CA GLN A 229 0.24 11.62 27.91
C GLN A 229 -0.64 10.52 27.33
N TYR A 230 -0.29 10.04 26.15
CA TYR A 230 -1.06 9.07 25.39
C TYR A 230 -0.19 7.86 25.06
N ALA A 231 -0.69 6.67 25.37
CA ALA A 231 -0.07 5.43 24.92
C ALA A 231 -0.22 5.29 23.41
N VAL A 232 0.86 4.90 22.74
CA VAL A 232 0.89 4.62 21.31
C VAL A 232 1.22 3.15 21.13
N HIS A 233 0.55 2.48 20.21
CA HIS A 233 0.89 1.12 19.79
C HIS A 233 0.69 0.96 18.28
N CYS A 234 1.24 -0.12 17.73
CA CYS A 234 0.93 -0.57 16.38
C CYS A 234 -0.08 -1.71 16.46
N ALA A 235 -1.26 -1.51 15.85
CA ALA A 235 -2.38 -2.44 15.82
C ALA A 235 -2.24 -3.52 14.71
N ALA A 236 -1.16 -3.49 13.95
CA ALA A 236 -0.90 -4.51 12.93
C ALA A 236 -0.55 -5.86 13.58
N GLY A 237 -1.40 -6.87 13.38
CA GLY A 237 -1.12 -8.25 13.76
C GLY A 237 -0.76 -8.41 15.24
N ASP A 238 0.46 -8.91 15.51
CA ASP A 238 1.01 -9.12 16.85
C ASP A 238 2.12 -8.10 17.21
N HIS A 239 2.14 -6.93 16.55
CA HIS A 239 3.22 -5.97 16.68
C HIS A 239 3.27 -5.32 18.06
N GLU A 240 2.12 -5.03 18.66
CA GLU A 240 2.03 -4.52 20.04
C GLU A 240 2.59 -5.54 21.03
N GLU A 241 2.18 -6.81 20.94
CA GLU A 241 2.64 -7.89 21.81
C GLU A 241 4.15 -8.16 21.67
N LYS A 242 4.71 -7.86 20.50
CA LYS A 242 6.15 -7.89 20.24
C LYS A 242 6.90 -6.64 20.70
N GLY A 243 6.20 -5.65 21.26
CA GLY A 243 6.78 -4.48 21.89
C GLY A 243 6.76 -3.21 21.04
N MET A 244 5.96 -3.15 19.97
CA MET A 244 5.76 -1.93 19.17
C MET A 244 4.86 -0.93 19.89
N VAL A 245 5.37 -0.41 20.99
CA VAL A 245 4.71 0.55 21.88
C VAL A 245 5.52 1.82 22.00
N GLY A 246 4.84 2.93 22.25
CA GLY A 246 5.43 4.24 22.43
C GLY A 246 4.55 5.13 23.30
N ARG A 247 4.94 6.39 23.41
CA ARG A 247 4.18 7.40 24.15
C ARG A 247 4.26 8.74 23.46
N LEU A 248 3.12 9.39 23.27
CA LEU A 248 3.00 10.79 22.86
C LEU A 248 2.74 11.64 24.11
N THR A 249 3.59 12.64 24.33
CA THR A 249 3.41 13.66 25.38
C THR A 249 3.13 15.00 24.73
N VAL A 250 1.95 15.53 24.95
CA VAL A 250 1.57 16.89 24.53
C VAL A 250 1.70 17.79 25.75
N VAL A 251 2.54 18.82 25.68
CA VAL A 251 2.74 19.78 26.79
C VAL A 251 2.06 21.11 26.50
N ASP A 252 1.72 21.88 27.53
CA ASP A 252 1.21 23.23 27.35
C ASP A 252 2.28 24.17 26.74
N GLY A 253 1.93 24.86 25.66
CA GLY A 253 2.78 25.86 24.99
C GLY A 253 3.77 25.28 23.97
N ALA A 254 4.55 26.16 23.34
CA ALA A 254 5.62 25.75 22.45
C ALA A 254 6.69 24.96 23.23
N LEU A 255 7.26 23.91 22.61
CA LEU A 255 8.43 23.25 23.19
C LEU A 255 9.57 24.26 23.27
N ASP A 256 9.94 24.68 24.48
CA ASP A 256 11.21 25.35 24.68
C ASP A 256 12.32 24.42 24.20
N ALA A 257 13.07 24.86 23.18
CA ALA A 257 14.03 24.06 22.40
C ALA A 257 15.24 23.50 23.19
N ALA A 258 15.21 23.50 24.53
CA ALA A 258 16.35 23.21 25.38
C ALA A 258 16.36 21.80 26.02
N ALA A 259 15.27 21.03 25.97
CA ALA A 259 15.19 19.77 26.74
C ALA A 259 15.76 18.52 26.04
N GLY A 260 16.17 18.60 24.77
CA GLY A 260 16.69 17.45 24.00
C GLY A 260 18.19 17.15 24.20
N ALA A 261 18.94 17.99 24.90
CA ALA A 261 20.41 17.89 24.97
C ALA A 261 20.96 17.28 26.28
N ALA A 262 20.12 16.95 27.27
CA ALA A 262 20.59 16.65 28.64
C ALA A 262 20.65 15.16 29.03
N SER A 263 20.34 14.21 28.14
CA SER A 263 20.43 12.77 28.48
C SER A 263 21.68 12.06 27.92
N GLY A 264 22.68 12.81 27.47
CA GLY A 264 23.94 12.29 26.93
C GLY A 264 25.17 12.82 27.66
N GLN A 265 25.23 12.71 28.99
CA GLN A 265 26.50 12.80 29.71
C GLN A 265 26.72 11.54 30.54
N GLU A 266 27.45 10.65 29.91
CA GLU A 266 28.10 9.47 30.47
C GLU A 266 28.96 9.88 31.68
N HIS A 267 28.67 9.30 32.83
CA HIS A 267 29.42 9.46 34.06
C HIS A 267 30.74 8.69 33.95
N THR A 268 31.76 9.28 33.33
CA THR A 268 33.13 8.76 33.42
C THR A 268 33.74 9.21 34.75
N GLY A 269 33.47 8.43 35.81
CA GLY A 269 34.16 8.55 37.09
C GLY A 269 35.64 8.17 36.94
N GLY A 270 36.52 9.15 37.06
CA GLY A 270 37.96 8.93 37.13
C GLY A 270 38.34 8.26 38.46
N HIS A 271 39.01 7.11 38.38
CA HIS A 271 39.76 6.53 39.49
C HIS A 271 41.25 6.82 39.29
N HIS A 272 41.77 7.71 40.13
CA HIS A 272 43.20 7.84 40.40
C HIS A 272 43.57 6.86 41.52
N HIS A 273 44.55 5.99 41.28
CA HIS A 273 45.31 5.34 42.33
C HIS A 273 46.80 5.68 42.15
N GLY A 274 47.39 6.17 43.23
CA GLY A 274 48.84 6.16 43.44
C GLY A 274 49.30 4.85 44.06
#